data_AF-A0A1U9Z3C2-F1
#
_entry.id   AF-A0A1U9Z3C2-F1
#
_cell.length_a   1.000
_cell.length_b   1.000
_cell.length_c   1.000
_cell.angle_alpha   90.00
_cell.angle_beta   90.00
_cell.angle_gamma   90.00
#
_symmetry.space_group_name_H-M   'P 1'
#
loop_
_entity.id
_entity.type
_entity.pdbx_description
1 polymer ?
#
loop_
_entity_poly.entity_id
_entity_poly.type
_entity_poly.pdbx_seq_one_letter_code
_entity_poly.pdbx_strand_id
1 'polypeptide(L)'
;MSLMRRGSAFCIRRRVPKRFAAVKTRSEIWLNLHTDSETRANVEAPLIWVEQIAARETRLASDTEDAGMRFQAATELAQRRGYRYLTVEKVAALPRAELLERIETVDAQRSEPREAAALLGGVAEPNWARLAEGWAREARFFAGLLTLSFATIGIYPSS
;
A
#
# COMPACT_ATOMS: atom_id res chain seq x y z
N MET A 1 22.01 -1.28 12.68
CA MET A 1 22.05 -2.41 11.73
C MET A 1 23.11 -3.35 12.25
N SER A 2 22.86 -4.66 12.33
CA SER A 2 23.86 -5.63 12.84
C SER A 2 24.21 -6.61 11.73
N LEU A 3 25.50 -6.72 11.46
CA LEU A 3 26.09 -7.73 10.58
C LEU A 3 26.61 -8.85 11.47
N MET A 4 26.21 -10.09 11.20
CA MET A 4 26.55 -11.24 12.02
C MET A 4 26.94 -12.41 11.13
N ARG A 5 28.01 -13.12 11.49
CA ARG A 5 28.37 -14.38 10.84
C ARG A 5 27.49 -15.51 11.37
N ARG A 6 26.87 -16.28 10.47
CA ARG A 6 26.05 -17.45 10.80
C ARG A 6 26.51 -18.61 9.92
N GLY A 7 27.25 -19.55 10.51
CA GLY A 7 27.93 -20.60 9.76
C GLY A 7 29.00 -20.03 8.85
N SER A 8 28.98 -20.38 7.56
CA SER A 8 29.94 -19.88 6.58
C SER A 8 29.62 -18.49 6.03
N ALA A 9 28.39 -17.98 6.20
CA ALA A 9 27.96 -16.74 5.56
C ALA A 9 27.63 -15.61 6.54
N PHE A 10 27.72 -14.37 6.07
CA PHE A 10 27.26 -13.18 6.78
C PHE A 10 25.77 -12.94 6.58
N CYS A 11 25.09 -12.53 7.64
CA CYS A 11 23.69 -12.14 7.65
C CYS A 11 23.55 -10.69 8.13
N ILE A 12 22.56 -9.97 7.59
CA ILE A 12 22.09 -8.71 8.17
C ILE A 12 20.84 -8.95 9.01
N ARG A 13 20.84 -8.37 10.21
CA ARG A 13 19.66 -8.30 11.08
C ARG A 13 19.25 -6.85 11.25
N ARG A 14 18.01 -6.55 10.91
CA ARG A 14 17.46 -5.20 11.06
C ARG A 14 15.95 -5.22 11.30
N ARG A 15 15.51 -4.29 12.14
CA ARG A 15 14.09 -4.07 12.41
C ARG A 15 13.37 -3.57 11.15
N VAL A 16 12.18 -4.09 10.91
CA VAL A 16 11.30 -3.58 9.86
C VAL A 16 10.79 -2.20 10.28
N PRO A 17 10.86 -1.18 9.43
CA PRO A 17 10.20 0.10 9.69
C PRO A 17 8.71 -0.11 10.00
N LYS A 18 8.19 0.56 11.03
CA LYS A 18 6.80 0.43 11.49
C LYS A 18 5.76 0.65 10.37
N ARG A 19 6.10 1.44 9.35
CA ARG A 19 5.23 1.70 8.19
C ARG A 19 4.82 0.45 7.40
N PHE A 20 5.60 -0.63 7.46
CA PHE A 20 5.25 -1.90 6.81
C PHE A 20 4.46 -2.86 7.70
N ALA A 21 4.12 -2.47 8.95
CA ALA A 21 3.40 -3.33 9.88
C ALA A 21 2.01 -3.75 9.38
N ALA A 22 1.40 -2.94 8.50
CA ALA A 22 0.12 -3.26 7.87
C ALA A 22 0.18 -4.45 6.89
N VAL A 23 1.35 -4.71 6.28
CA VAL A 23 1.54 -5.77 5.28
C VAL A 23 2.23 -7.00 5.88
N LYS A 24 2.91 -6.86 7.03
CA LYS A 24 3.63 -7.98 7.67
C LYS A 24 3.61 -7.93 9.20
N THR A 25 3.43 -9.11 9.78
CA THR A 25 3.42 -9.38 11.22
C THR A 25 4.83 -9.41 11.86
N ARG A 26 5.88 -9.64 11.07
CA ARG A 26 7.25 -9.81 11.61
C ARG A 26 7.93 -8.46 11.87
N SER A 27 8.48 -8.30 13.06
CA SER A 27 9.16 -7.08 13.53
C SER A 27 10.62 -6.97 13.10
N GLU A 28 11.27 -8.08 12.73
CA GLU A 28 12.66 -8.15 12.30
C GLU A 28 12.84 -8.91 10.99
N ILE A 29 13.83 -8.48 10.21
CA ILE A 29 14.27 -9.12 8.97
C ILE A 29 15.69 -9.64 9.17
N TRP A 30 15.86 -10.88 8.75
CA TRP A 30 17.13 -11.59 8.68
C TRP A 30 17.38 -11.91 7.22
N LEU A 31 18.43 -11.34 6.63
CA LEU A 31 18.80 -11.58 5.23
C LEU A 31 20.22 -12.14 5.20
N ASN A 32 20.38 -13.27 4.51
CA ASN A 32 21.69 -13.83 4.24
C ASN A 32 22.34 -13.06 3.08
N LEU A 33 23.60 -12.65 3.24
CA LEU A 33 24.38 -11.96 2.21
C LEU A 33 25.10 -12.95 1.29
N HIS A 34 25.07 -14.24 1.59
CA HIS A 34 25.69 -15.31 0.80
C HIS A 34 27.20 -15.10 0.56
N THR A 35 27.87 -14.39 1.46
CA THR A 35 29.32 -14.15 1.43
C THR A 35 29.95 -14.51 2.76
N ASP A 36 31.17 -15.05 2.71
CA ASP A 36 32.02 -15.40 3.84
C ASP A 36 33.11 -14.32 4.11
N SER A 37 33.20 -13.32 3.23
CA SER A 37 34.13 -12.19 3.33
C SER A 37 33.48 -11.01 4.04
N GLU A 38 34.05 -10.60 5.17
CA GLU A 38 33.55 -9.47 5.95
C GLU A 38 33.61 -8.14 5.17
N THR A 39 34.65 -7.93 4.36
CA THR A 39 34.80 -6.74 3.54
C THR A 39 33.68 -6.64 2.51
N ARG A 40 33.37 -7.74 1.80
CA ARG A 40 32.24 -7.79 0.87
C ARG A 40 30.92 -7.62 1.59
N ALA A 41 30.75 -8.29 2.73
CA ALA A 41 29.54 -8.20 3.53
C ALA A 41 29.22 -6.75 3.94
N ASN A 42 30.24 -5.97 4.35
CA ASN A 42 30.08 -4.57 4.72
C ASN A 42 29.68 -3.67 3.54
N VAL A 43 30.14 -3.98 2.33
CA VAL A 43 29.78 -3.23 1.10
C VAL A 43 28.39 -3.63 0.59
N GLU A 44 28.07 -4.91 0.57
CA GLU A 44 26.81 -5.44 0.01
C GLU A 44 25.61 -5.24 0.95
N ALA A 45 25.82 -5.28 2.27
CA ALA A 45 24.78 -5.11 3.28
C ALA A 45 23.88 -3.87 3.10
N PRO A 46 24.41 -2.64 2.95
CA PRO A 46 23.58 -1.46 2.74
C PRO A 46 22.83 -1.51 1.40
N LEU A 47 23.43 -2.04 0.33
CA LEU A 47 22.83 -2.13 -1.00
C LEU A 47 21.62 -3.08 -1.00
N ILE A 48 21.82 -4.31 -0.50
CA ILE A 48 20.77 -5.31 -0.36
C ILE A 48 19.65 -4.78 0.54
N TRP A 49 19.99 -4.05 1.60
CA TRP A 49 18.98 -3.46 2.46
C TRP A 49 18.11 -2.43 1.73
N VAL A 50 18.70 -1.55 0.90
CA VAL A 50 17.96 -0.56 0.12
C VAL A 50 17.01 -1.24 -0.86
N GLU A 51 17.49 -2.22 -1.61
CA GLU A 51 16.67 -3.01 -2.55
C GLU A 51 15.49 -3.69 -1.84
N GLN A 52 15.75 -4.28 -0.67
CA GLN A 52 14.74 -4.94 0.15
C GLN A 52 13.69 -3.98 0.72
N ILE A 53 14.03 -2.71 0.93
CA ILE A 53 13.07 -1.67 1.30
C ILE A 53 12.29 -1.23 0.08
N ALA A 54 12.95 -0.95 -1.05
CA ALA A 54 12.30 -0.56 -2.30
C ALA A 54 11.24 -1.59 -2.75
N ALA A 55 11.60 -2.88 -2.78
CA ALA A 55 10.66 -3.95 -3.14
C ALA A 55 9.45 -4.02 -2.20
N ARG A 56 9.63 -3.72 -0.90
CA ARG A 56 8.51 -3.63 0.05
C ARG A 56 7.64 -2.40 -0.18
N GLU A 57 8.23 -1.29 -0.58
CA GLU A 57 7.51 -0.07 -0.91
C GLU A 57 6.67 -0.27 -2.17
N THR A 58 7.21 -0.93 -3.19
CA THR A 58 6.45 -1.32 -4.39
C THR A 58 5.26 -2.20 -4.05
N ARG A 59 5.46 -3.25 -3.22
CA ARG A 59 4.37 -4.13 -2.80
C ARG A 59 3.29 -3.37 -2.01
N LEU A 60 3.71 -2.52 -1.08
CA LEU A 60 2.78 -1.70 -0.29
C LEU A 60 1.97 -0.75 -1.18
N ALA A 61 2.60 -0.13 -2.17
CA ALA A 61 1.92 0.75 -3.13
C ALA A 61 0.89 -0.04 -3.96
N SER A 62 1.31 -1.17 -4.54
CA SER A 62 0.45 -2.05 -5.33
C SER A 62 -0.75 -2.57 -4.53
N ASP A 63 -0.55 -3.06 -3.30
CA ASP A 63 -1.64 -3.52 -2.44
C ASP A 63 -2.67 -2.41 -2.15
N THR A 64 -2.21 -1.15 -2.05
CA THR A 64 -3.07 -0.01 -1.75
C THR A 64 -3.85 0.46 -2.99
N GLU A 65 -3.22 0.46 -4.16
CA GLU A 65 -3.87 0.76 -5.45
C GLU A 65 -4.97 -0.26 -5.76
N ASP A 66 -4.66 -1.55 -5.59
CA ASP A 66 -5.59 -2.66 -5.71
C ASP A 66 -6.81 -2.51 -4.78
N ALA A 67 -6.60 -2.08 -3.54
CA ALA A 67 -7.69 -1.81 -2.60
C ALA A 67 -8.58 -0.63 -3.06
N GLY A 68 -7.97 0.43 -3.59
CA GLY A 68 -8.68 1.56 -4.18
C GLY A 68 -9.59 1.15 -5.34
N MET A 69 -9.07 0.36 -6.29
CA MET A 69 -9.84 -0.13 -7.43
C MET A 69 -11.03 -1.00 -7.00
N ARG A 70 -10.83 -1.91 -6.04
CA ARG A 70 -11.93 -2.75 -5.52
C ARG A 70 -13.02 -1.93 -4.84
N PHE A 71 -12.62 -0.91 -4.08
CA PHE A 71 -13.56 -0.02 -3.40
C PHE A 71 -14.37 0.84 -4.38
N GLN A 72 -13.72 1.37 -5.40
CA GLN A 72 -14.40 2.12 -6.45
C GLN A 72 -15.41 1.24 -7.20
N ALA A 73 -15.00 0.04 -7.61
CA ALA A 73 -15.89 -0.90 -8.29
C ALA A 73 -17.11 -1.27 -7.44
N ALA A 74 -16.93 -1.49 -6.13
CA ALA A 74 -18.04 -1.76 -5.21
C ALA A 74 -18.97 -0.55 -5.07
N THR A 75 -18.41 0.66 -5.06
CA THR A 75 -19.21 1.90 -4.99
C THR A 75 -20.07 2.08 -6.22
N GLU A 76 -19.49 1.92 -7.41
CA GLU A 76 -20.21 1.99 -8.69
C GLU A 76 -21.30 0.91 -8.78
N LEU A 77 -21.00 -0.29 -8.30
CA LEU A 77 -21.94 -1.39 -8.34
C LEU A 77 -23.15 -1.13 -7.42
N ALA A 78 -22.93 -0.65 -6.19
CA ALA A 78 -24.00 -0.25 -5.30
C ALA A 78 -24.88 0.84 -5.93
N GLN A 79 -24.26 1.84 -6.57
CA GLN A 79 -24.97 2.93 -7.25
C GLN A 79 -25.83 2.43 -8.42
N ARG A 80 -25.33 1.49 -9.22
CA ARG A 80 -26.11 0.87 -10.32
C ARG A 80 -27.36 0.14 -9.81
N ARG A 81 -27.33 -0.30 -8.55
CA ARG A 81 -28.47 -0.93 -7.87
C ARG A 81 -29.33 0.06 -7.09
N GLY A 82 -29.08 1.36 -7.22
CA GLY A 82 -29.85 2.42 -6.57
C GLY A 82 -29.45 2.70 -5.12
N TYR A 83 -28.40 2.07 -4.61
CA TYR A 83 -27.93 2.26 -3.25
C TYR A 83 -26.67 3.11 -3.21
N ARG A 84 -26.56 3.97 -2.19
CA ARG A 84 -25.26 4.51 -1.82
C ARG A 84 -24.44 3.43 -1.11
N TYR A 85 -23.17 3.32 -1.50
CA TYR A 85 -22.20 2.50 -0.78
C TYR A 85 -22.08 2.94 0.69
N LEU A 86 -22.16 1.96 1.60
CA LEU A 86 -21.96 2.14 3.03
C LEU A 86 -21.02 1.03 3.52
N THR A 87 -20.19 1.33 4.53
CA THR A 87 -19.37 0.30 5.19
C THR A 87 -20.25 -0.66 5.99
N VAL A 88 -19.75 -1.85 6.29
CA VAL A 88 -20.47 -2.86 7.06
C VAL A 88 -21.02 -2.31 8.39
N GLU A 89 -20.28 -1.45 9.08
CA GLU A 89 -20.71 -0.83 10.35
C GLU A 89 -21.89 0.12 10.14
N LYS A 90 -21.87 0.90 9.04
CA LYS A 90 -22.95 1.81 8.68
C LYS A 90 -24.19 1.05 8.20
N VAL A 91 -24.00 -0.03 7.44
CA VAL A 91 -25.10 -0.92 7.01
C VAL A 91 -25.76 -1.54 8.24
N ALA A 92 -24.99 -2.06 9.19
CA ALA A 92 -25.52 -2.64 10.42
C ALA A 92 -26.26 -1.63 11.30
N ALA A 93 -25.91 -0.34 11.21
CA ALA A 93 -26.56 0.74 11.95
C ALA A 93 -27.82 1.31 11.26
N LEU A 94 -28.17 0.84 10.06
CA LEU A 94 -29.37 1.30 9.37
C LEU A 94 -30.65 0.94 10.13
N PRO A 95 -31.74 1.71 9.94
CA PRO A 95 -33.06 1.28 10.37
C PRO A 95 -33.36 -0.12 9.86
N ARG A 96 -33.99 -0.95 10.70
CA ARG A 96 -34.24 -2.37 10.40
C ARG A 96 -34.90 -2.59 9.03
N ALA A 97 -35.84 -1.73 8.64
CA ALA A 97 -36.52 -1.82 7.35
C ALA A 97 -35.55 -1.64 6.17
N GLU A 98 -34.69 -0.61 6.20
CA GLU A 98 -33.70 -0.35 5.14
C GLU A 98 -32.61 -1.43 5.07
N LEU A 99 -32.20 -1.96 6.22
CA LEU A 99 -31.28 -3.09 6.27
C LEU A 99 -31.88 -4.34 5.62
N LEU A 100 -33.15 -4.64 5.94
CA LEU A 100 -33.85 -5.79 5.39
C LEU A 100 -33.98 -5.68 3.87
N GLU A 101 -34.35 -4.51 3.36
CA GLU A 101 -34.50 -4.24 1.92
C GLU A 101 -33.21 -4.54 1.15
N ARG A 102 -32.06 -4.14 1.71
CA ARG A 102 -30.74 -4.44 1.11
C ARG A 102 -30.44 -5.93 1.09
N ILE A 103 -30.74 -6.64 2.18
CA ILE A 103 -30.53 -8.09 2.28
C ILE A 103 -31.44 -8.84 1.29
N GLU A 104 -32.71 -8.46 1.22
CA GLU A 104 -33.69 -9.03 0.30
C GLU A 104 -33.31 -8.77 -1.15
N THR A 105 -32.76 -7.60 -1.47
CA THR A 105 -32.24 -7.30 -2.81
C THR A 105 -31.11 -8.25 -3.22
N VAL A 106 -30.18 -8.53 -2.29
CA VAL A 106 -29.08 -9.47 -2.51
C VAL A 106 -29.59 -10.90 -2.78
N ASP A 107 -30.56 -11.35 -1.97
CA ASP A 107 -31.13 -12.70 -2.09
C ASP A 107 -32.00 -12.86 -3.34
N ALA A 108 -32.89 -11.90 -3.61
CA ALA A 108 -33.81 -11.90 -4.74
C ALA A 108 -33.08 -11.89 -6.09
N GLN A 109 -31.95 -11.19 -6.19
CA GLN A 109 -31.16 -11.11 -7.42
C GLN A 109 -30.13 -12.24 -7.54
N ARG A 110 -30.02 -13.12 -6.53
CA ARG A 110 -28.93 -14.11 -6.41
C ARG A 110 -27.58 -13.48 -6.71
N SER A 111 -27.36 -12.31 -6.14
CA SER A 111 -26.21 -11.47 -6.46
C SER A 111 -24.92 -12.23 -6.26
N GLU A 112 -23.98 -12.05 -7.20
CA GLU A 112 -22.65 -12.62 -7.07
C GLU A 112 -21.97 -12.10 -5.78
N PRO A 113 -21.01 -12.83 -5.19
CA PRO A 113 -20.37 -12.43 -3.93
C PRO A 113 -19.81 -11.01 -3.92
N ARG A 114 -19.35 -10.51 -5.08
CA ARG A 114 -18.85 -9.13 -5.24
C ARG A 114 -19.96 -8.10 -5.12
N GLU A 115 -21.14 -8.42 -5.64
CA GLU A 115 -22.29 -7.53 -5.61
C GLU A 115 -22.97 -7.52 -4.24
N ALA A 116 -23.07 -8.68 -3.60
CA ALA A 116 -23.46 -8.77 -2.20
C ALA A 116 -22.53 -7.93 -1.30
N ALA A 117 -21.21 -8.01 -1.51
CA ALA A 117 -20.24 -7.21 -0.78
C ALA A 117 -20.40 -5.70 -1.05
N ALA A 118 -20.77 -5.29 -2.26
CA ALA A 118 -21.03 -3.88 -2.58
C ALA A 118 -22.28 -3.33 -1.86
N LEU A 119 -23.36 -4.12 -1.81
CA LEU A 119 -24.63 -3.72 -1.19
C LEU A 119 -24.59 -3.73 0.34
N LEU A 120 -23.84 -4.67 0.92
CA LEU A 120 -23.77 -4.91 2.37
C LEU A 120 -22.51 -4.33 3.02
N GLY A 121 -21.64 -3.66 2.26
CA GLY A 121 -20.46 -2.98 2.79
C GLY A 121 -19.28 -3.91 3.13
N GLY A 122 -19.22 -5.07 2.47
CA GLY A 122 -18.18 -6.08 2.66
C GLY A 122 -16.81 -5.72 2.06
N VAL A 123 -16.67 -4.55 1.42
CA VAL A 123 -15.39 -4.07 0.88
C VAL A 123 -14.75 -3.08 1.86
N ALA A 124 -13.55 -3.41 2.34
CA ALA A 124 -12.83 -2.53 3.25
C ALA A 124 -12.55 -1.18 2.57
N GLU A 125 -12.75 -0.07 3.29
CA GLU A 125 -12.34 1.24 2.83
C GLU A 125 -10.81 1.25 2.62
N PRO A 126 -10.33 1.75 1.47
CA PRO A 126 -8.91 1.90 1.24
C PRO A 126 -8.38 2.96 2.20
N ASN A 127 -7.17 2.76 2.70
CA ASN A 127 -6.52 3.77 3.53
C ASN A 127 -6.02 4.92 2.65
N TRP A 128 -6.92 5.85 2.31
CA TRP A 128 -6.67 6.98 1.42
C TRP A 128 -5.58 7.93 1.93
N ALA A 129 -5.42 8.08 3.25
CA ALA A 129 -4.32 8.84 3.85
C ALA A 129 -2.96 8.24 3.47
N ARG A 130 -2.90 6.91 3.33
CA ARG A 130 -1.70 6.18 2.94
C ARG A 130 -1.44 6.21 1.42
N LEU A 131 -2.49 6.36 0.58
CA LEU A 131 -2.36 6.64 -0.85
C LEU A 131 -1.81 8.06 -1.09
N ALA A 132 -2.35 9.08 -0.40
CA ALA A 132 -1.90 10.46 -0.54
C ALA A 132 -0.40 10.64 -0.21
N GLU A 133 0.14 9.87 0.74
CA GLU A 133 1.59 9.84 1.02
C GLU A 133 2.43 9.24 -0.13
N GLY A 134 1.87 8.31 -0.91
CA GLY A 134 2.50 7.74 -2.11
C GLY A 134 2.59 8.78 -3.23
N TRP A 135 1.47 9.43 -3.53
CA TRP A 135 1.37 10.46 -4.57
C TRP A 135 2.21 11.71 -4.22
N ALA A 136 2.30 12.08 -2.94
CA ALA A 136 3.16 13.16 -2.47
C ALA A 136 4.67 12.83 -2.53
N ARG A 137 5.07 11.56 -2.70
CA ARG A 137 6.46 11.18 -2.95
C ARG A 137 6.80 11.20 -4.44
N GLU A 138 5.90 10.74 -5.32
CA GLU A 138 6.06 10.88 -6.77
C GLU A 138 6.02 12.35 -7.23
N ALA A 139 5.13 13.17 -6.65
CA ALA A 139 5.12 14.61 -6.92
C ALA A 139 6.43 15.30 -6.52
N ARG A 140 7.12 14.83 -5.47
CA ARG A 140 8.47 15.33 -5.10
C ARG A 140 9.56 14.83 -6.05
N PHE A 141 9.41 13.63 -6.61
CA PHE A 141 10.30 13.10 -7.64
C PHE A 141 10.18 13.92 -8.94
N PHE A 142 8.95 14.22 -9.38
CA PHE A 142 8.68 15.09 -10.53
C PHE A 142 9.03 16.56 -10.28
N ALA A 143 8.77 17.11 -9.08
CA ALA A 143 9.18 18.46 -8.72
C ALA A 143 10.72 18.60 -8.64
N GLY A 144 11.42 17.57 -8.19
CA GLY A 144 12.89 17.51 -8.20
C GLY A 144 13.47 17.55 -9.62
N LEU A 145 12.83 16.86 -10.57
CA LEU A 145 13.18 16.88 -12.00
C LEU A 145 12.94 18.26 -12.64
N LEU A 146 11.90 18.99 -12.23
CA LEU A 146 11.66 20.37 -12.68
C LEU A 146 12.69 21.37 -12.10
N THR A 147 13.19 21.17 -10.88
CA THR A 147 14.25 22.03 -10.30
C THR A 147 15.64 21.79 -10.89
N LEU A 148 15.95 20.57 -11.33
CA LEU A 148 17.23 20.26 -12.01
C LEU A 148 17.28 20.79 -13.46
N SER A 149 16.13 20.96 -14.11
CA SER A 149 16.05 21.55 -15.45
C SER A 149 16.35 23.06 -15.45
N PHE A 150 15.91 23.79 -14.42
CA PHE A 150 16.23 25.23 -14.28
C PHE A 150 17.67 25.54 -13.85
N ALA A 151 18.37 24.61 -13.20
CA ALA A 151 19.77 24.80 -12.83
C ALA A 151 20.75 24.61 -14.01
N THR A 152 20.29 24.01 -15.12
CA THR A 152 21.13 23.75 -16.31
C THR A 152 20.97 24.83 -17.39
N ILE A 153 19.88 25.60 -17.37
CA ILE A 153 19.66 26.74 -18.26
C ILE A 153 20.00 28.01 -17.47
N GLY A 154 21.27 28.41 -17.52
CA GLY A 154 21.77 29.63 -16.89
C GLY A 154 21.11 30.89 -17.46
N ILE A 155 19.96 31.26 -16.93
CA ILE A 155 19.34 32.57 -17.14
C ILE A 155 19.24 33.24 -15.77
N TYR A 156 20.31 33.93 -15.38
CA TYR A 156 20.23 34.99 -14.39
C TYR A 156 19.68 36.24 -15.11
N PRO A 157 18.57 36.84 -14.64
CA PRO A 157 18.19 38.16 -15.12
C PRO A 157 19.16 39.18 -14.50
N SER A 158 19.92 39.88 -15.36
CA SER A 158 20.65 41.09 -14.97
C SER A 158 19.66 42.24 -14.79
N SER A 159 19.90 43.02 -13.75
CA SER A 159 19.20 44.25 -13.36
C SER A 159 18.94 45.26 -14.47
#